data_AF-A4NXH6-F1
#
_entry.id   AF-A4NXH6-F1
#
_cell.length_a   1.000
_cell.length_b   1.000
_cell.length_c   1.000
_cell.angle_alpha   90.00
_cell.angle_beta   90.00
_cell.angle_gamma   90.00
#
_symmetry.space_group_name_H-M   'P 1'
#
loop_
_entity.id
_entity.type
_entity.pdbx_description
1 polymer ?
#
loop_
_entity_poly.entity_id
_entity_poly.type
_entity_poly.pdbx_seq_one_letter_code
_entity_poly.pdbx_strand_id
1 'polypeptide(L)'
;MASITHRRNAVLGAAFLMATSAIGPGFLTQTATFTNTLLASFGFVILLSILLDIGAQLNIWRIVIVSGKRAQDISNAVFPKAGYFLAALIVMGGLAFNIGNVGGAGLGLNSIFGIAPEIGAVISGIIAILIFCVKKRAY
;
A
#
# COMPACT_ATOMS: atom_id res chain seq x y z
N MET A 1 18.63 -19.23 -18.75
CA MET A 1 18.38 -19.81 -17.42
C MET A 1 18.96 -18.85 -16.38
N ALA A 2 18.15 -17.99 -15.77
CA ALA A 2 18.66 -17.00 -14.81
C ALA A 2 19.29 -17.73 -13.62
N SER A 3 20.49 -17.30 -13.21
CA SER A 3 21.19 -17.90 -12.05
C SER A 3 20.32 -17.78 -10.80
N ILE A 4 20.44 -18.74 -9.88
CA ILE A 4 19.65 -18.80 -8.62
C ILE A 4 19.72 -17.47 -7.86
N THR A 5 20.87 -16.78 -7.90
CA THR A 5 21.09 -15.44 -7.34
C THR A 5 20.18 -14.37 -7.95
N HIS A 6 19.98 -14.39 -9.26
CA HIS A 6 19.15 -13.40 -9.97
C HIS A 6 17.66 -13.54 -9.63
N ARG A 7 17.19 -14.78 -9.42
CA ARG A 7 15.81 -15.07 -9.01
C ARG A 7 15.54 -14.64 -7.57
N ARG A 8 16.49 -14.88 -6.66
CA ARG A 8 16.38 -14.48 -5.24
C ARG A 8 16.30 -12.95 -5.08
N ASN A 9 17.12 -12.22 -5.84
CA ASN A 9 17.11 -10.75 -5.82
C ASN A 9 15.81 -10.18 -6.41
N ALA A 10 15.24 -10.80 -7.45
CA ALA A 10 13.97 -10.37 -8.02
C ALA A 10 12.79 -10.55 -7.05
N VAL A 11 12.74 -11.68 -6.32
CA VAL A 11 11.70 -11.94 -5.31
C VAL A 11 11.82 -10.99 -4.12
N LEU A 12 13.06 -10.74 -3.63
CA LEU A 12 13.31 -9.77 -2.58
C LEU A 12 12.91 -8.34 -3.02
N GLY A 13 13.24 -7.94 -4.24
CA GLY A 13 12.83 -6.65 -4.79
C GLY A 13 11.31 -6.51 -4.89
N ALA A 14 10.61 -7.54 -5.38
CA ALA A 14 9.16 -7.56 -5.44
C ALA A 14 8.50 -7.48 -4.05
N ALA A 15 9.02 -8.24 -3.08
CA ALA A 15 8.55 -8.21 -1.70
C ALA A 15 8.79 -6.84 -1.06
N PHE A 16 9.95 -6.22 -1.29
CA PHE A 16 10.26 -4.89 -0.79
C PHE A 16 9.33 -3.83 -1.38
N LEU A 17 9.13 -3.83 -2.69
CA LEU A 17 8.19 -2.91 -3.35
C LEU A 17 6.76 -3.06 -2.84
N MET A 18 6.33 -4.30 -2.54
CA MET A 18 5.02 -4.59 -1.95
C MET A 18 4.93 -4.12 -0.48
N ALA A 19 5.99 -4.27 0.31
CA ALA A 19 6.00 -3.81 1.70
C ALA A 19 6.06 -2.27 1.79
N THR A 20 6.93 -1.64 1.01
CA THR A 20 7.03 -0.17 0.96
C THR A 20 5.76 0.47 0.42
N SER A 21 5.05 -0.19 -0.50
CA SER A 21 3.76 0.30 -0.98
C SER A 21 2.64 0.15 0.05
N ALA A 22 2.79 -0.66 1.11
CA ALA A 22 1.80 -0.79 2.18
C ALA A 22 2.00 0.26 3.30
N ILE A 23 3.24 0.71 3.53
CA ILE A 23 3.62 1.63 4.62
C ILE A 23 3.85 3.05 4.06
N GLY A 24 2.84 3.58 3.35
CA GLY A 24 2.93 4.90 2.74
C GLY A 24 2.86 6.08 3.74
N PRO A 25 3.09 7.33 3.27
CA PRO A 25 3.09 8.52 4.12
C PRO A 25 1.81 8.70 4.95
N GLY A 26 0.65 8.38 4.37
CA GLY A 26 -0.63 8.45 5.07
C GLY A 26 -0.67 7.51 6.26
N PHE A 27 -0.21 6.27 6.08
CA PHE A 27 -0.15 5.29 7.16
C PHE A 27 0.77 5.74 8.28
N LEU A 28 1.96 6.25 7.95
CA LEU A 28 2.93 6.72 8.94
C LEU A 28 2.40 7.91 9.75
N THR A 29 1.85 8.93 9.07
CA THR A 29 1.32 10.10 9.76
C THR A 29 0.12 9.74 10.62
N GLN A 30 -0.82 8.93 10.11
CA GLN A 30 -1.98 8.51 10.90
C GLN A 30 -1.57 7.66 12.12
N THR A 31 -0.60 6.75 11.94
CA THR A 31 -0.04 5.97 13.05
C THR A 31 0.56 6.89 14.12
N ALA A 32 1.32 7.91 13.72
CA ALA A 32 1.91 8.87 14.65
C ALA A 32 0.83 9.72 15.37
N THR A 33 -0.18 10.20 14.64
CA THR A 33 -1.30 10.97 15.21
C THR A 33 -2.07 10.14 16.23
N PHE A 34 -2.46 8.92 15.88
CA PHE A 34 -3.19 8.05 16.80
C PHE A 34 -2.33 7.57 17.97
N THR A 35 -1.04 7.35 17.77
CA THR A 35 -0.12 7.07 18.88
C THR A 35 -0.08 8.25 19.85
N ASN A 36 -0.07 9.48 19.37
CA ASN A 36 -0.12 10.67 20.23
C ASN A 36 -1.44 10.80 20.99
N THR A 37 -2.58 10.51 20.36
CA THR A 37 -3.90 10.69 20.99
C THR A 37 -4.30 9.54 21.91
N LEU A 38 -3.94 8.30 21.56
CA LEU A 38 -4.36 7.08 22.26
C LEU A 38 -3.22 6.43 23.07
N LEU A 39 -1.98 6.89 22.92
CA LEU A 39 -0.79 6.42 23.64
C LEU A 39 -0.69 4.89 23.64
N ALA A 40 -0.52 4.27 24.82
CA ALA A 40 -0.34 2.83 24.96
C ALA A 40 -1.49 2.00 24.38
N SER A 41 -2.72 2.51 24.37
CA SER A 41 -3.89 1.80 23.83
C SER A 41 -3.78 1.56 22.33
N PHE A 42 -3.10 2.44 21.59
CA PHE A 42 -2.89 2.26 20.15
C PHE A 42 -1.91 1.13 19.84
N GLY A 43 -0.93 0.89 20.72
CA GLY A 43 0.03 -0.20 20.58
C GLY A 43 -0.64 -1.58 20.54
N PHE A 44 -1.69 -1.80 21.34
CA PHE A 44 -2.47 -3.03 21.30
C PHE A 44 -3.22 -3.20 19.96
N VAL A 45 -3.77 -2.11 19.42
CA VAL A 45 -4.46 -2.10 18.12
C VAL A 45 -3.47 -2.44 16.99
N ILE A 46 -2.26 -1.87 17.02
CA ILE A 46 -1.20 -2.19 16.06
C ILE A 46 -0.85 -3.69 16.14
N LEU A 47 -0.62 -4.21 17.35
CA LEU A 47 -0.27 -5.62 17.54
C LEU A 47 -1.36 -6.55 16.99
N LEU A 48 -2.62 -6.28 17.33
CA LEU A 48 -3.74 -7.08 16.83
C LEU A 48 -3.87 -7.00 15.30
N SER A 49 -3.66 -5.82 14.72
CA SER A 49 -3.69 -5.61 13.26
C SER A 49 -2.62 -6.43 12.55
N ILE A 50 -1.39 -6.47 13.09
CA ILE A 50 -0.30 -7.29 12.54
C ILE A 50 -0.65 -8.78 12.58
N LEU A 51 -1.20 -9.28 13.69
CA LEU A 51 -1.59 -10.69 13.81
C LEU A 51 -2.66 -11.08 12.80
N LEU A 52 -3.68 -10.22 12.62
CA LEU A 52 -4.72 -10.42 11.63
C LEU A 52 -4.17 -10.38 10.20
N ASP A 53 -3.29 -9.44 9.89
CA ASP A 53 -2.69 -9.32 8.56
C ASP A 53 -1.81 -10.52 8.21
N ILE A 54 -0.99 -11.02 9.14
CA ILE A 54 -0.20 -12.25 8.93
C ILE A 54 -1.14 -13.43 8.58
N GLY A 55 -2.23 -13.59 9.33
CA GLY A 55 -3.23 -14.63 9.07
C GLY A 55 -3.87 -14.48 7.70
N ALA A 56 -4.28 -13.26 7.33
CA ALA A 56 -4.90 -12.98 6.04
C ALA A 56 -3.92 -13.18 4.88
N GLN A 57 -2.73 -12.57 4.93
CA GLN A 57 -1.77 -12.61 3.82
C GLN A 57 -1.20 -13.98 3.57
N LEU A 58 -0.86 -14.74 4.62
CA LEU A 58 -0.37 -16.12 4.43
C LEU A 58 -1.44 -17.02 3.80
N ASN A 59 -2.72 -16.85 4.18
CA ASN A 59 -3.83 -17.58 3.56
C ASN A 59 -4.04 -17.19 2.10
N ILE A 60 -4.09 -15.89 1.80
CA ILE A 60 -4.27 -15.38 0.44
C ILE A 60 -3.14 -15.87 -0.46
N TRP A 61 -1.88 -15.71 -0.02
CA TRP A 61 -0.72 -16.16 -0.79
C TRP A 61 -0.73 -17.66 -1.05
N ARG A 62 -1.03 -18.47 -0.02
CA ARG A 62 -1.11 -19.92 -0.17
C ARG A 62 -2.16 -20.32 -1.19
N ILE A 63 -3.36 -19.74 -1.11
CA ILE A 63 -4.46 -20.05 -2.04
C ILE A 63 -4.11 -19.63 -3.48
N VAL A 64 -3.59 -18.42 -3.66
CA VAL A 64 -3.23 -17.88 -4.99
C VAL A 64 -2.11 -18.70 -5.63
N ILE A 65 -1.06 -19.01 -4.87
CA ILE A 65 0.09 -19.78 -5.38
C ILE A 65 -0.30 -21.22 -5.72
N VAL A 66 -1.00 -21.91 -4.81
CA VAL A 66 -1.38 -23.32 -5.01
C VAL A 66 -2.41 -23.49 -6.13
N SER A 67 -3.36 -22.55 -6.26
CA SER A 67 -4.37 -22.62 -7.32
C SER A 67 -3.83 -22.28 -8.71
N GLY A 68 -2.72 -21.58 -8.82
CA GLY A 68 -2.17 -21.08 -10.09
C GLY A 68 -3.09 -20.09 -10.82
N LYS A 69 -4.12 -19.57 -10.15
CA LYS A 69 -5.13 -18.66 -10.70
C LYS A 69 -4.99 -17.27 -10.11
N ARG A 70 -5.51 -16.24 -10.80
CA ARG A 70 -5.59 -14.90 -10.23
C ARG A 70 -6.69 -14.86 -9.15
N ALA A 71 -6.54 -13.99 -8.16
CA ALA A 71 -7.50 -13.87 -7.05
C ALA A 71 -8.95 -13.67 -7.49
N GLN A 72 -9.18 -12.93 -8.58
CA GLN A 72 -10.51 -12.71 -9.16
C GLN A 72 -11.12 -13.99 -9.74
N ASP A 73 -10.31 -14.83 -10.39
CA ASP A 73 -10.75 -16.11 -10.94
C ASP A 73 -11.04 -17.12 -9.84
N ILE A 74 -10.22 -17.10 -8.78
CA ILE A 74 -10.45 -17.91 -7.56
C ILE A 74 -11.78 -17.49 -6.92
N SER A 75 -12.01 -16.18 -6.78
CA SER A 75 -13.25 -15.67 -6.20
C SER A 75 -14.47 -16.08 -7.03
N ASN A 76 -14.39 -16.00 -8.36
CA ASN A 76 -15.46 -16.49 -9.25
C ASN A 76 -15.69 -18.01 -9.16
N ALA A 77 -14.65 -18.79 -8.85
CA ALA A 77 -14.76 -20.23 -8.64
C ALA A 77 -15.40 -20.58 -7.28
N VAL A 78 -15.27 -19.71 -6.27
CA VAL A 78 -15.91 -19.88 -4.95
C VAL A 78 -17.38 -19.46 -5.02
N PHE A 79 -17.69 -18.33 -5.63
CA PHE A 79 -19.06 -17.85 -5.82
C PHE A 79 -19.21 -17.15 -7.17
N PRO A 80 -20.22 -17.49 -7.99
CA PRO A 80 -20.38 -16.91 -9.32
C PRO A 80 -20.43 -15.37 -9.27
N LYS A 81 -19.64 -14.72 -10.12
CA LYS A 81 -19.49 -13.25 -10.23
C LYS A 81 -18.83 -12.54 -9.04
N ALA A 82 -18.41 -13.23 -7.98
CA ALA A 82 -17.73 -12.61 -6.85
C ALA A 82 -16.38 -11.96 -7.24
N GLY A 83 -15.74 -12.43 -8.30
CA GLY A 83 -14.51 -11.82 -8.83
C GLY A 83 -14.71 -10.38 -9.32
N TYR A 84 -15.89 -10.03 -9.85
CA TYR A 84 -16.22 -8.65 -10.23
C TYR A 84 -16.39 -7.76 -9.01
N PHE A 85 -17.04 -8.27 -7.96
CA PHE A 85 -17.17 -7.56 -6.69
C PHE A 85 -15.79 -7.33 -6.06
N LEU A 86 -14.94 -8.35 -6.02
CA LEU A 86 -13.56 -8.24 -5.56
C LEU A 86 -12.79 -7.19 -6.38
N ALA A 87 -12.95 -7.17 -7.70
CA ALA A 87 -12.32 -6.16 -8.57
C ALA A 87 -12.74 -4.73 -8.18
N ALA A 88 -14.03 -4.51 -7.94
CA ALA A 88 -14.54 -3.22 -7.50
C ALA A 88 -13.94 -2.81 -6.14
N LEU A 89 -13.89 -3.73 -5.17
CA LEU A 89 -13.26 -3.48 -3.86
C LEU A 89 -11.77 -3.12 -3.99
N ILE A 90 -11.04 -3.81 -4.86
CA ILE A 90 -9.62 -3.52 -5.12
C ILE A 90 -9.43 -2.12 -5.70
N VAL A 91 -10.26 -1.72 -6.68
CA VAL A 91 -10.18 -0.39 -7.30
C VAL A 91 -10.51 0.71 -6.28
N MET A 92 -11.57 0.53 -5.49
CA MET A 92 -11.94 1.49 -4.44
C MET A 92 -10.87 1.58 -3.36
N GLY A 93 -10.34 0.44 -2.91
CA GLY A 93 -9.26 0.38 -1.92
C GLY A 93 -7.99 1.04 -2.42
N GLY A 94 -7.60 0.79 -3.68
CA GLY A 94 -6.44 1.44 -4.31
C GLY A 94 -6.60 2.94 -4.45
N LEU A 95 -7.80 3.42 -4.80
CA LEU A 95 -8.09 4.86 -4.87
C LEU A 95 -7.99 5.51 -3.47
N ALA A 96 -8.64 4.93 -2.47
CA ALA A 96 -8.59 5.41 -1.09
C ALA A 96 -7.15 5.43 -0.55
N PHE A 97 -6.37 4.39 -0.85
CA PHE A 97 -4.95 4.30 -0.48
C PHE A 97 -4.11 5.43 -1.08
N ASN A 98 -4.31 5.73 -2.36
CA ASN A 98 -3.59 6.82 -3.03
C ASN A 98 -3.97 8.20 -2.45
N ILE A 99 -5.25 8.43 -2.15
CA ILE A 99 -5.70 9.65 -1.47
C ILE A 99 -5.02 9.77 -0.10
N GLY A 100 -4.97 8.67 0.66
CA GLY A 100 -4.28 8.63 1.95
C GLY A 100 -2.80 8.99 1.85
N ASN A 101 -2.09 8.52 0.82
CA ASN A 101 -0.67 8.85 0.62
C ASN A 101 -0.45 10.32 0.27
N VAL A 102 -1.30 10.90 -0.59
CA VAL A 102 -1.23 12.33 -0.95
C VAL A 102 -1.56 13.20 0.27
N GLY A 103 -2.61 12.86 1.02
CA GLY A 103 -2.96 13.53 2.27
C GLY A 103 -1.84 13.41 3.31
N GLY A 104 -1.23 12.23 3.46
CA GLY A 104 -0.10 12.01 4.34
C GLY A 104 1.13 12.83 3.97
N ALA A 105 1.42 13.00 2.68
CA ALA A 105 2.48 13.88 2.21
C ALA A 105 2.19 15.36 2.55
N GLY A 106 0.93 15.79 2.38
CA GLY A 106 0.48 17.12 2.79
C GLY A 106 0.63 17.37 4.29
N LEU A 107 0.22 16.41 5.11
CA LEU A 107 0.44 16.47 6.57
C LEU A 107 1.93 16.45 6.93
N GLY A 108 2.76 15.72 6.18
CA GLY A 108 4.22 15.76 6.35
C GLY A 108 4.80 17.15 6.09
N LEU A 109 4.35 17.84 5.04
CA LEU A 109 4.74 19.22 4.77
C LEU A 109 4.21 20.20 5.83
N ASN A 110 3.02 19.95 6.38
CA ASN A 110 2.53 20.71 7.53
C ASN A 110 3.44 20.56 8.75
N SER A 111 3.87 19.34 9.07
CA SER A 111 4.75 19.08 10.21
C SER A 111 6.15 19.69 10.08
N ILE A 112 6.70 19.76 8.86
CA ILE A 112 8.07 20.26 8.63
C ILE A 112 8.09 21.77 8.37
N PHE A 113 7.13 22.30 7.61
CA PHE A 113 7.13 23.68 7.11
C PHE A 113 5.95 24.52 7.60
N GLY A 114 4.99 23.96 8.34
CA GLY A 114 3.79 24.66 8.82
C GLY A 114 2.76 24.98 7.73
N ILE A 115 2.92 24.44 6.51
CA ILE A 115 2.01 24.71 5.38
C ILE A 115 0.65 24.02 5.63
N ALA A 116 -0.46 24.64 5.27
CA ALA A 116 -1.78 24.01 5.38
C ALA A 116 -1.80 22.64 4.64
N PRO A 117 -2.33 21.56 5.24
CA PRO A 117 -2.26 20.21 4.67
C PRO A 117 -2.81 20.10 3.24
N GLU A 118 -3.85 20.85 2.90
CA GLU A 118 -4.46 20.90 1.57
C GLU A 118 -3.47 21.46 0.54
N ILE A 119 -2.78 22.55 0.90
CA ILE A 119 -1.75 23.17 0.05
C ILE A 119 -0.55 22.24 -0.06
N GLY A 120 -0.13 21.62 1.05
CA GLY A 120 0.94 20.62 1.05
C GLY A 120 0.63 19.45 0.11
N ALA A 121 -0.59 18.91 0.17
CA ALA A 121 -1.03 17.83 -0.70
C ALA A 121 -0.98 18.23 -2.19
N VAL A 122 -1.42 19.45 -2.53
CA VAL A 122 -1.34 19.98 -3.90
C VAL A 122 0.12 20.11 -4.35
N ILE A 123 1.01 20.67 -3.52
CA ILE A 123 2.43 20.81 -3.82
C ILE A 123 3.07 19.44 -4.05
N SER A 124 2.85 18.48 -3.14
CA SER A 124 3.35 17.11 -3.29
C SER A 124 2.83 16.44 -4.56
N GLY A 125 1.56 16.66 -4.92
CA GLY A 125 0.96 16.16 -6.15
C GLY A 125 1.62 16.74 -7.41
N ILE A 126 1.84 18.06 -7.44
CA ILE A 126 2.54 18.73 -8.57
C ILE A 126 3.98 18.19 -8.70
N ILE A 127 4.72 18.09 -7.60
CA ILE A 127 6.08 17.53 -7.59
C ILE A 127 6.08 16.10 -8.12
N ALA A 128 5.15 15.25 -7.66
CA ALA A 128 5.03 13.88 -8.14
C ALA A 128 4.79 13.83 -9.65
N ILE A 129 3.85 14.63 -10.18
CA ILE A 129 3.58 14.74 -11.62
C ILE A 129 4.84 15.16 -12.37
N LEU A 130 5.55 16.20 -11.91
CA LEU A 130 6.77 16.68 -12.55
C LEU A 130 7.86 15.59 -12.58
N ILE A 131 8.08 14.86 -11.49
CA ILE A 131 9.04 13.75 -11.44
C ILE A 131 8.69 12.68 -12.47
N PHE A 132 7.43 12.27 -12.56
CA PHE A 132 6.99 11.25 -13.51
C PHE A 132 6.98 11.74 -14.95
N CYS A 133 6.72 13.03 -15.19
CA CYS A 133 6.79 13.64 -16.53
C CYS A 133 8.24 13.78 -17.03
N VAL A 134 9.21 14.02 -16.14
CA VAL A 134 10.63 14.19 -16.52
C VAL A 134 11.29 12.84 -16.88
N LYS A 135 10.76 11.70 -16.40
CA LYS A 135 11.33 10.37 -16.65
C LYS A 135 10.84 9.74 -17.96
N LYS A 136 11.15 10.42 -19.08
CA LYS A 136 11.09 9.86 -20.44
C LYS A 136 12.30 10.30 -21.29
N ARG A 137 13.51 10.21 -20.72
CA ARG A 137 14.80 10.18 -21.45
C ARG A 137 15.79 9.28 -20.71
N ALA A 138 15.72 7.98 -20.95
CA ALA A 138 16.84 7.07 -20.73
C ALA A 138 16.74 6.04 -21.87
N TYR A 139 17.65 6.19 -22.83
CA TYR A 139 17.88 5.26 -23.93
C TYR A 139 18.40 3.93 -23.40
#